data_AF-A0A8U0TMS1-F1
#
_entry.id   AF-A0A8U0TMS1-F1
#
_cell.length_a   1.000
_cell.length_b   1.000
_cell.length_c   1.000
_cell.angle_alpha   90.00
_cell.angle_beta   90.00
_cell.angle_gamma   90.00
#
_symmetry.space_group_name_H-M   'P 1'
#
loop_
_entity.id
_entity.type
_entity.pdbx_description
1 polymer ?
#
loop_
_entity_poly.entity_id
_entity_poly.type
_entity_poly.pdbx_seq_one_letter_code
_entity_poly.pdbx_strand_id
1 'polypeptide(L)'
;MVQLHVKRGDESQFLFSTSVDVPLETLTQQVTAIYNTRLKVDRICSEFPELVDHGVTLPPNMQGLTDEQIVDLKLKDEWEERCVPSGGPEFNKDEIGRRNGHAPNQKMKEVLRNTMEEAKAVISKKQAVAGVCVTMETVKEALDQLRGAVMIVYPMGLPPHDPIRMELEDQEDLSGTQASLQVIPVEEAQLWWAAKELHRGKKLQDYIGKNDKTKIVVKIQKRGQGAPAREPVVTEEQQKQMMMHHYKRQQEVKMLDEVEDDSHLHSDWSDRQALKRQFQGLSNIKWGPR
;
A
#
# COMPACT_ATOMS: atom_id res chain seq x y z
N MET A 1 23.94 8.93 12.33
CA MET A 1 22.87 9.16 11.34
C MET A 1 21.50 8.94 11.99
N VAL A 2 20.65 9.95 11.90
CA VAL A 2 19.22 9.88 12.26
C VAL A 2 18.48 9.09 11.19
N GLN A 3 17.63 8.16 11.61
CA GLN A 3 16.72 7.44 10.72
C GLN A 3 15.32 8.05 10.82
N LEU A 4 14.80 8.53 9.69
CA LEU A 4 13.43 9.02 9.55
C LEU A 4 12.55 7.91 9.01
N HIS A 5 11.58 7.48 9.80
CA HIS A 5 10.48 6.66 9.34
C HIS A 5 9.38 7.56 8.81
N VAL A 6 9.32 7.69 7.48
CA VAL A 6 8.34 8.53 6.79
C VAL A 6 7.02 7.78 6.67
N LYS A 7 5.96 8.43 7.13
CA LYS A 7 4.57 7.94 7.08
C LYS A 7 3.66 8.96 6.42
N ARG A 8 2.54 8.49 5.88
CA ARG A 8 1.41 9.34 5.46
C ARG A 8 0.14 8.83 6.13
N GLY A 9 -0.50 9.66 6.95
CA GLY A 9 -1.55 9.19 7.85
C GLY A 9 -0.98 8.15 8.81
N ASP A 10 -1.49 6.92 8.73
CA ASP A 10 -1.01 5.77 9.51
C ASP A 10 -0.18 4.79 8.66
N GLU A 11 -0.12 5.00 7.35
CA GLU A 11 0.62 4.13 6.45
C GLU A 11 2.12 4.41 6.47
N SER A 12 2.89 3.34 6.67
CA SER A 12 4.34 3.36 6.58
C SER A 12 4.80 3.42 5.13
N GLN A 13 5.58 4.43 4.78
CA GLN A 13 6.02 4.68 3.42
C GLN A 13 7.44 4.14 3.20
N PHE A 14 8.45 4.77 3.80
CA PHE A 14 9.86 4.37 3.66
C PHE A 14 10.70 4.85 4.83
N LEU A 15 11.92 4.31 4.94
CA LEU A 15 12.95 4.82 5.86
C LEU A 15 13.93 5.68 5.09
N PHE A 16 14.37 6.78 5.69
CA PHE A 16 15.35 7.70 5.11
C PHE A 16 16.43 8.01 6.14
N SER A 17 17.71 7.90 5.77
CA SER A 17 18.83 8.23 6.65
C SER A 17 19.32 9.66 6.39
N THR A 18 19.55 10.41 7.46
CA THR A 18 20.04 11.79 7.38
C THR A 18 20.90 12.16 8.59
N SER A 19 21.48 13.36 8.57
CA SER A 19 22.20 13.94 9.71
C SER A 19 21.36 14.98 10.42
N VAL A 20 21.60 15.16 11.72
CA VAL A 20 20.91 16.15 12.55
C VAL A 20 21.14 17.61 12.10
N ASP A 21 22.26 17.89 11.45
CA ASP A 21 22.65 19.25 11.06
C ASP A 21 21.96 19.74 9.77
N VAL A 22 21.23 18.85 9.08
CA VAL A 22 20.60 19.16 7.80
C VAL A 22 19.47 20.19 8.00
N PRO A 23 19.40 21.25 7.16
CA PRO A 23 18.28 22.17 7.13
C PRO A 23 16.97 21.45 6.81
N LEU A 24 15.89 21.79 7.53
CA LEU A 24 14.58 21.17 7.30
C LEU A 24 14.03 21.44 5.90
N GLU A 25 14.44 22.51 5.25
CA GLU A 25 14.09 22.80 3.86
C GLU A 25 14.63 21.74 2.89
N THR A 26 15.94 21.48 2.94
CA THR A 26 16.58 20.43 2.14
C THR A 26 16.03 19.05 2.49
N LEU A 27 15.79 18.79 3.78
CA LEU A 27 15.17 17.54 4.22
C LEU A 27 13.78 17.36 3.61
N THR A 28 12.95 18.40 3.64
CA THR A 28 11.58 18.36 3.10
C THR A 28 11.62 18.13 1.60
N GLN A 29 12.49 18.85 0.87
CA GLN A 29 12.68 18.64 -0.57
C GLN A 29 13.09 17.19 -0.89
N GLN A 30 14.07 16.64 -0.18
CA GLN A 30 14.54 15.27 -0.40
C GLN A 30 13.45 14.22 -0.10
N VAL A 31 12.78 14.34 1.05
CA VAL A 31 11.73 13.39 1.46
C VAL A 31 10.54 13.47 0.51
N THR A 32 10.10 14.67 0.13
CA THR A 32 8.99 14.85 -0.82
C THR A 32 9.35 14.36 -2.21
N ALA A 33 10.58 14.60 -2.67
CA ALA A 33 11.04 14.11 -3.97
C ALA A 33 11.06 12.57 -3.99
N ILE A 34 11.66 11.91 -2.98
CA ILE A 34 11.62 10.44 -2.86
C ILE A 34 10.17 9.93 -2.81
N TYR A 35 9.30 10.59 -2.05
CA TYR A 35 7.89 10.21 -1.95
C TYR A 35 7.18 10.27 -3.31
N ASN A 36 7.30 11.38 -4.04
CA ASN A 36 6.65 11.56 -5.34
C ASN A 36 7.24 10.63 -6.40
N THR A 37 8.57 10.43 -6.43
CA THR A 37 9.22 9.51 -7.37
C THR A 37 8.80 8.05 -7.10
N ARG A 38 8.59 7.66 -5.85
CA ARG A 38 8.03 6.33 -5.52
C ARG A 38 6.60 6.17 -6.05
N LEU A 39 5.76 7.20 -5.93
CA LEU A 39 4.41 7.18 -6.51
C LEU A 39 4.47 7.07 -8.04
N LYS A 40 5.41 7.76 -8.68
CA LYS A 40 5.64 7.68 -10.12
C LYS A 40 5.97 6.28 -10.59
N VAL A 41 6.88 5.59 -9.91
CA VAL A 41 7.18 4.19 -10.21
C VAL A 41 5.96 3.30 -10.01
N ASP A 42 5.18 3.50 -8.94
CA ASP A 42 3.97 2.72 -8.70
C ASP A 42 2.93 2.88 -9.84
N ARG A 43 2.75 4.11 -10.36
CA ARG A 43 1.89 4.38 -11.53
C ARG A 43 2.37 3.68 -12.79
N ILE A 44 3.67 3.78 -13.09
CA ILE A 44 4.27 3.07 -14.23
C ILE A 44 4.03 1.56 -14.09
N CYS A 45 4.29 1.03 -12.89
CA CYS A 45 4.07 -0.37 -12.56
C CYS A 45 2.61 -0.84 -12.58
N SER A 46 1.63 0.07 -12.50
CA SER A 46 0.20 -0.25 -12.70
C SER A 46 -0.19 -0.35 -14.17
N GLU A 47 0.50 0.36 -15.06
CA GLU A 47 0.22 0.37 -16.51
C GLU A 47 1.00 -0.72 -17.27
N PHE A 48 2.11 -1.22 -16.70
CA PHE A 48 2.94 -2.28 -17.30
C PHE A 48 2.19 -3.59 -17.63
N PRO A 49 1.30 -4.12 -16.76
CA PRO A 49 0.54 -5.33 -17.08
C PRO A 49 -0.26 -5.20 -18.38
N GLU A 50 -0.93 -4.06 -18.59
CA GLU A 50 -1.68 -3.82 -19.82
C GLU A 50 -0.75 -3.70 -21.04
N LEU A 51 0.44 -3.11 -20.88
CA LEU A 51 1.46 -3.05 -21.93
C LEU A 51 1.95 -4.46 -22.31
N VAL A 52 2.15 -5.32 -21.32
CA VAL A 52 2.61 -6.70 -21.50
C VAL A 52 1.56 -7.55 -22.22
N ASP A 53 0.29 -7.37 -21.88
CA ASP A 53 -0.78 -8.23 -22.38
C ASP A 53 -1.38 -7.71 -23.69
N HIS A 54 -1.46 -6.40 -23.90
CA HIS A 54 -2.17 -5.78 -25.04
C HIS A 54 -1.34 -4.83 -25.90
N GLY A 55 -0.09 -4.54 -25.54
CA GLY A 55 0.78 -3.66 -26.33
C GLY A 55 0.55 -2.17 -26.10
N VAL A 56 0.88 -1.34 -27.09
CA VAL A 56 0.93 0.13 -26.93
C VAL A 56 -0.46 0.76 -26.93
N THR A 57 -0.57 1.91 -26.28
CA THR A 57 -1.84 2.66 -26.20
C THR A 57 -2.25 3.20 -27.56
N LEU A 58 -3.55 3.08 -27.90
CA LEU A 58 -4.10 3.68 -29.11
C LEU A 58 -4.13 5.21 -29.01
N PRO A 59 -4.07 5.92 -30.14
CA PRO A 59 -4.29 7.37 -30.16
C PRO A 59 -5.62 7.78 -29.51
N PRO A 60 -5.71 8.92 -28.79
CA PRO A 60 -6.93 9.32 -28.07
C PRO A 60 -8.20 9.43 -28.92
N ASN A 61 -8.06 9.70 -30.22
CA ASN A 61 -9.15 9.75 -31.19
C ASN A 61 -9.68 8.37 -31.62
N MET A 62 -8.98 7.28 -31.29
CA MET A 62 -9.33 5.90 -31.62
C MET A 62 -9.73 5.06 -30.39
N GLN A 63 -9.43 5.54 -29.18
CA GLN A 63 -9.77 4.83 -27.94
C GLN A 63 -11.29 4.71 -27.75
N GLY A 64 -11.76 3.49 -27.47
CA GLY A 64 -13.17 3.21 -27.18
C GLY A 64 -14.11 3.19 -28.39
N LEU A 65 -13.58 3.31 -29.62
CA LEU A 65 -14.34 3.10 -30.85
C LEU A 65 -14.35 1.60 -31.22
N THR A 66 -15.42 1.15 -31.87
CA THR A 66 -15.46 -0.21 -32.43
C THR A 66 -14.62 -0.30 -33.70
N ASP A 67 -14.14 -1.50 -34.02
CA ASP A 67 -13.38 -1.78 -35.25
C ASP A 67 -14.12 -1.28 -36.51
N GLU A 68 -15.46 -1.37 -36.52
CA GLU A 68 -16.32 -0.88 -37.60
C GLU A 68 -16.29 0.65 -37.71
N GLN A 69 -16.39 1.36 -36.58
CA GLN A 69 -16.32 2.83 -36.54
C GLN A 69 -14.95 3.34 -36.98
N ILE A 70 -13.87 2.65 -36.63
CA ILE A 70 -12.51 3.01 -37.05
C ILE A 70 -12.38 2.92 -38.57
N VAL A 71 -12.91 1.85 -39.18
CA VAL A 71 -12.91 1.68 -40.64
C VAL A 71 -13.78 2.73 -41.33
N ASP A 72 -14.97 3.02 -40.80
CA ASP A 72 -15.89 4.02 -41.33
C ASP A 72 -15.31 5.44 -41.28
N LEU A 73 -14.64 5.77 -40.17
CA LEU A 73 -13.96 7.05 -39.96
C LEU A 73 -12.59 7.12 -40.65
N LYS A 74 -12.13 6.01 -41.24
CA LYS A 74 -10.81 5.87 -41.91
C LYS A 74 -9.65 6.31 -41.01
N LEU A 75 -9.77 6.08 -39.71
CA LEU A 75 -8.72 6.38 -38.75
C LEU A 75 -7.62 5.32 -38.89
N LYS A 76 -6.36 5.77 -38.92
CA LYS A 76 -5.19 4.91 -39.00
C LYS A 76 -4.28 5.21 -37.83
N ASP A 77 -3.76 4.16 -37.21
CA ASP A 77 -2.74 4.30 -36.18
C ASP A 77 -1.38 4.51 -36.84
N GLU A 78 -0.87 5.75 -36.78
CA GLU A 78 0.45 6.11 -37.30
C GLU A 78 1.60 5.51 -36.47
N TRP A 79 1.31 5.05 -35.24
CA TRP A 79 2.30 4.54 -34.31
C TRP A 79 2.39 3.01 -34.34
N GLU A 80 1.42 2.32 -34.92
CA GLU A 80 1.43 0.86 -35.08
C GLU A 80 2.68 0.37 -35.84
N GLU A 81 3.06 1.07 -36.91
CA GLU A 81 4.25 0.72 -37.71
C GLU A 81 5.57 1.18 -37.06
N ARG A 82 5.52 2.19 -36.18
CA ARG A 82 6.71 2.78 -35.55
C ARG A 82 7.09 2.10 -34.25
N CYS A 83 6.09 1.69 -33.47
CA CYS A 83 6.26 1.16 -32.12
C CYS A 83 6.10 -0.36 -32.09
N VAL A 84 6.89 -1.05 -32.91
CA VAL A 84 6.88 -2.52 -32.97
C VAL A 84 7.75 -3.11 -31.87
N PRO A 85 7.26 -4.11 -31.11
CA PRO A 85 8.06 -4.76 -30.09
C PRO A 85 9.20 -5.59 -30.69
N SER A 86 10.34 -5.60 -30.00
CA SER A 86 11.50 -6.43 -30.32
C SER A 86 11.12 -7.90 -30.39
N GLY A 87 11.34 -8.53 -31.54
CA GLY A 87 11.01 -9.95 -31.74
C GLY A 87 9.62 -10.22 -32.32
N GLY A 88 8.89 -9.17 -32.73
CA GLY A 88 7.61 -9.25 -33.43
C GLY A 88 6.40 -9.20 -32.48
N PRO A 89 5.26 -8.65 -32.94
CA PRO A 89 4.04 -8.57 -32.15
C PRO A 89 3.27 -9.90 -32.14
N GLU A 90 2.70 -10.24 -30.99
CA GLU A 90 1.68 -11.26 -30.83
C GLU A 90 0.33 -10.57 -30.65
N PHE A 91 -0.66 -10.93 -31.47
CA PHE A 91 -1.97 -10.30 -31.40
C PHE A 91 -2.78 -10.80 -30.21
N ASN A 92 -3.11 -9.90 -29.29
CA ASN A 92 -4.00 -10.13 -28.17
C ASN A 92 -4.91 -8.91 -27.96
N LYS A 93 -6.14 -9.01 -28.43
CA LYS A 93 -7.10 -7.90 -28.44
C LYS A 93 -7.41 -7.41 -27.02
N ASP A 94 -7.41 -6.10 -26.85
CA ASP A 94 -7.88 -5.44 -25.62
C ASP A 94 -9.42 -5.39 -25.61
N GLU A 95 -10.04 -5.90 -24.56
CA GLU A 95 -11.49 -5.88 -24.38
C GLU A 95 -12.03 -4.46 -24.13
N ILE A 96 -11.18 -3.57 -23.60
CA ILE A 96 -11.53 -2.20 -23.24
C ILE A 96 -11.36 -1.25 -24.45
N GLY A 97 -10.58 -1.66 -25.45
CA GLY A 97 -10.31 -0.85 -26.66
C GLY A 97 -9.45 0.39 -26.38
N ARG A 98 -8.57 0.32 -25.37
CA ARG A 98 -7.60 1.38 -25.02
C ARG A 98 -6.27 1.16 -25.73
N ARG A 99 -5.87 -0.10 -25.94
CA ARG A 99 -4.59 -0.50 -26.56
C ARG A 99 -4.79 -1.19 -27.90
N ASN A 100 -3.73 -1.22 -28.72
CA ASN A 100 -3.81 -1.69 -30.11
C ASN A 100 -3.86 -3.22 -30.26
N GLY A 101 -3.61 -3.97 -29.17
CA GLY A 101 -3.62 -5.42 -29.15
C GLY A 101 -2.34 -6.08 -29.69
N HIS A 102 -1.31 -5.30 -30.02
CA HIS A 102 -0.02 -5.84 -30.49
C HIS A 102 0.93 -6.05 -29.32
N ALA A 103 0.76 -7.17 -28.62
CA ALA A 103 1.53 -7.52 -27.44
C ALA A 103 2.97 -7.92 -27.81
N PRO A 104 3.95 -7.70 -26.91
CA PRO A 104 5.32 -8.18 -27.11
C PRO A 104 5.41 -9.71 -27.02
N ASN A 105 6.45 -10.30 -27.62
CA ASN A 105 6.71 -11.76 -27.56
C ASN A 105 6.89 -12.26 -26.11
N GLN A 106 6.56 -13.51 -25.81
CA GLN A 106 6.70 -14.15 -24.49
C GLN A 106 8.03 -13.85 -23.77
N LYS A 107 9.17 -13.88 -24.47
CA LYS A 107 10.48 -13.54 -23.86
C LYS A 107 10.55 -12.09 -23.38
N MET A 108 9.97 -11.16 -24.14
CA MET A 108 9.92 -9.75 -23.80
C MET A 108 8.88 -9.45 -22.72
N LYS A 109 7.77 -10.21 -22.69
CA LYS A 109 6.81 -10.20 -21.57
C LYS A 109 7.50 -10.54 -20.25
N GLU A 110 8.35 -11.57 -20.25
CA GLU A 110 9.12 -11.97 -19.05
C GLU A 110 10.08 -10.88 -18.59
N VAL A 111 10.79 -10.20 -19.52
CA VAL A 111 11.66 -9.07 -19.17
C VAL A 111 10.88 -7.94 -18.47
N LEU A 112 9.71 -7.56 -19.01
CA LEU A 112 8.87 -6.52 -18.40
C LEU A 112 8.29 -6.95 -17.04
N ARG A 113 7.90 -8.22 -16.90
CA ARG A 113 7.37 -8.75 -15.63
C ARG A 113 8.45 -8.80 -14.55
N ASN A 114 9.64 -9.30 -14.86
CA ASN A 114 10.75 -9.38 -13.92
C ASN A 114 11.19 -7.99 -13.47
N THR A 115 11.36 -7.05 -14.41
CA THR A 115 11.77 -5.67 -14.09
C THR A 115 10.70 -4.92 -13.30
N MET A 116 9.41 -5.17 -13.57
CA MET A 116 8.31 -4.65 -12.75
C MET A 116 8.36 -5.19 -11.31
N GLU A 117 8.57 -6.50 -11.12
CA GLU A 117 8.67 -7.12 -9.79
C GLU A 117 9.87 -6.58 -9.00
N GLU A 118 11.02 -6.43 -9.66
CA GLU A 118 12.22 -5.81 -9.09
C GLU A 118 11.97 -4.37 -8.66
N ALA A 119 11.40 -3.53 -9.53
CA ALA A 119 11.07 -2.14 -9.21
C ALA A 119 10.06 -2.04 -8.05
N LYS A 120 9.02 -2.89 -8.04
CA LYS A 120 8.05 -2.99 -6.93
C LYS A 120 8.73 -3.43 -5.64
N ALA A 121 9.70 -4.34 -5.69
CA ALA A 121 10.44 -4.81 -4.52
C ALA A 121 11.33 -3.69 -3.93
N VAL A 122 11.95 -2.88 -4.78
CA VAL A 122 12.77 -1.71 -4.36
C VAL A 122 11.91 -0.67 -3.63
N ILE A 123 10.67 -0.47 -4.08
CA ILE A 123 9.82 0.61 -3.57
C ILE A 123 8.81 0.12 -2.53
N SER A 124 8.69 -1.19 -2.32
CA SER A 124 7.70 -1.78 -1.42
C SER A 124 7.74 -1.18 -0.01
N LYS A 125 6.56 -0.99 0.58
CA LYS A 125 6.39 -0.65 2.00
C LYS A 125 7.06 -1.69 2.93
N LYS A 126 7.28 -2.92 2.43
CA LYS A 126 8.01 -3.99 3.14
C LYS A 126 9.46 -3.63 3.46
N GLN A 127 10.09 -2.78 2.63
CA GLN A 127 11.47 -2.33 2.89
C GLN A 127 11.59 -1.55 4.20
N ALA A 128 10.56 -0.77 4.54
CA ALA A 128 10.53 -0.02 5.79
C ALA A 128 10.47 -0.95 7.03
N VAL A 129 9.81 -2.10 6.90
CA VAL A 129 9.75 -3.14 7.94
C VAL A 129 11.09 -3.86 8.06
N ALA A 130 11.75 -4.13 6.94
CA ALA A 130 13.07 -4.75 6.89
C ALA A 130 14.21 -3.84 7.40
N GLY A 131 13.95 -2.56 7.66
CA GLY A 131 14.96 -1.63 8.16
C GLY A 131 15.87 -1.03 7.07
N VAL A 132 15.54 -1.23 5.80
CA VAL A 132 16.31 -0.73 4.67
C VAL A 132 15.95 0.74 4.40
N CYS A 133 16.96 1.60 4.33
CA CYS A 133 16.79 3.01 4.00
C CYS A 133 16.78 3.19 2.48
N VAL A 134 15.85 4.02 2.00
CA VAL A 134 15.69 4.36 0.59
C VAL A 134 16.33 5.71 0.35
N THR A 135 17.20 5.79 -0.65
CA THR A 135 17.81 7.05 -1.11
C THR A 135 17.20 7.48 -2.43
N MET A 136 17.46 8.73 -2.84
CA MET A 136 17.01 9.18 -4.16
C MET A 136 17.66 8.38 -5.29
N GLU A 137 18.90 7.94 -5.10
CA GLU A 137 19.64 7.12 -6.08
C GLU A 137 18.94 5.77 -6.30
N THR A 138 18.56 5.06 -5.23
CA THR A 138 17.89 3.75 -5.36
C THR A 138 16.54 3.85 -6.08
N VAL A 139 15.80 4.95 -5.89
CA VAL A 139 14.51 5.15 -6.59
C VAL A 139 14.73 5.54 -8.05
N LYS A 140 15.77 6.34 -8.35
CA LYS A 140 16.15 6.67 -9.73
C LYS A 140 16.62 5.45 -10.49
N GLU A 141 17.42 4.59 -9.87
CA GLU A 141 17.84 3.30 -10.44
C GLU A 141 16.63 2.43 -10.79
N ALA A 142 15.61 2.37 -9.93
CA ALA A 142 14.38 1.64 -10.24
C ALA A 142 13.62 2.24 -11.45
N LEU A 143 13.59 3.58 -11.58
CA LEU A 143 13.04 4.23 -12.79
C LEU A 143 13.86 3.93 -14.03
N ASP A 144 15.19 3.97 -13.94
CA ASP A 144 16.09 3.69 -15.05
C ASP A 144 16.02 2.22 -15.50
N GLN A 145 15.81 1.29 -14.56
CA GLN A 145 15.52 -0.12 -14.87
C GLN A 145 14.23 -0.26 -15.69
N LEU A 146 13.14 0.40 -15.28
CA LEU A 146 11.88 0.39 -16.01
C LEU A 146 12.03 1.03 -17.40
N ARG A 147 12.75 2.14 -17.50
CA ARG A 147 13.07 2.79 -18.77
C ARG A 147 13.89 1.88 -19.68
N GLY A 148 14.92 1.24 -19.14
CA GLY A 148 15.74 0.27 -19.86
C GLY A 148 14.93 -0.91 -20.37
N ALA A 149 14.03 -1.44 -19.56
CA ALA A 149 13.12 -2.52 -19.95
C ALA A 149 12.22 -2.11 -21.12
N VAL A 150 11.63 -0.91 -21.06
CA VAL A 150 10.83 -0.35 -22.16
C VAL A 150 11.67 -0.18 -23.42
N MET A 151 12.92 0.29 -23.32
CA MET A 151 13.81 0.43 -24.48
C MET A 151 14.21 -0.92 -25.10
N ILE A 152 14.35 -1.98 -24.31
CA ILE A 152 14.64 -3.32 -24.81
C ILE A 152 13.44 -3.86 -25.59
N VAL A 153 12.23 -3.71 -25.05
CA VAL A 153 11.02 -4.21 -25.69
C VAL A 153 10.59 -3.32 -26.85
N TYR A 154 10.70 -2.01 -26.73
CA TYR A 154 10.31 -1.01 -27.73
C TYR A 154 11.52 -0.10 -28.05
N PRO A 155 12.41 -0.50 -28.97
CA PRO A 155 13.64 0.24 -29.26
C PRO A 155 13.40 1.60 -29.92
N MET A 156 12.26 1.74 -30.62
CA MET A 156 11.80 3.03 -31.18
C MET A 156 11.02 3.89 -30.17
N GLY A 157 10.88 3.41 -28.93
CA GLY A 157 10.12 4.05 -27.87
C GLY A 157 8.61 3.77 -27.95
N LEU A 158 7.91 4.22 -26.91
CA LEU A 158 6.45 4.19 -26.84
C LEU A 158 5.84 5.44 -27.53
N PRO A 159 4.56 5.41 -27.92
CA PRO A 159 3.88 6.58 -28.44
C PRO A 159 3.86 7.76 -27.44
N PRO A 160 3.87 9.03 -27.91
CA PRO A 160 3.84 10.20 -27.02
C PRO A 160 2.63 10.28 -26.09
N HIS A 161 1.48 9.74 -26.51
CA HIS A 161 0.25 9.69 -25.73
C HIS A 161 0.17 8.49 -24.78
N ASP A 162 1.20 7.62 -24.76
CA ASP A 162 1.21 6.48 -23.85
C ASP A 162 1.49 6.94 -22.40
N PRO A 163 0.68 6.54 -21.42
CA PRO A 163 0.85 6.91 -20.02
C PRO A 163 2.26 6.63 -19.47
N ILE A 164 2.87 5.51 -19.87
CA ILE A 164 4.20 5.13 -19.39
C ILE A 164 5.25 6.12 -19.90
N ARG A 165 5.11 6.59 -21.15
CA ARG A 165 6.02 7.59 -21.72
C ARG A 165 5.82 8.96 -21.10
N MET A 166 4.56 9.41 -20.97
CA MET A 166 4.24 10.70 -20.36
C MET A 166 4.79 10.78 -18.93
N GLU A 167 4.66 9.70 -18.17
CA GLU A 167 5.27 9.59 -16.86
C GLU A 167 6.80 9.66 -16.99
N LEU A 168 7.46 8.82 -17.79
CA LEU A 168 8.93 8.85 -17.92
C LEU A 168 9.51 10.22 -18.36
N GLU A 169 8.76 11.02 -19.13
CA GLU A 169 9.17 12.35 -19.63
C GLU A 169 8.70 13.52 -18.75
N ASP A 170 8.09 13.27 -17.58
CA ASP A 170 7.56 14.29 -16.66
C ASP A 170 6.48 15.19 -17.31
N GLN A 171 5.75 14.68 -18.31
CA GLN A 171 4.65 15.36 -19.02
C GLN A 171 3.26 14.85 -18.60
N GLU A 172 3.20 14.13 -17.48
CA GLU A 172 1.99 13.57 -16.90
C GLU A 172 0.96 14.66 -16.51
N ASP A 173 -0.24 14.59 -17.09
CA ASP A 173 -1.39 15.32 -16.58
C ASP A 173 -2.12 14.46 -15.54
N LEU A 174 -1.87 14.75 -14.26
CA LEU A 174 -2.53 14.05 -13.16
C LEU A 174 -3.92 14.61 -12.84
N SER A 175 -4.37 15.68 -13.50
CA SER A 175 -5.64 16.34 -13.18
C SER A 175 -6.83 15.38 -13.27
N GLY A 176 -7.72 15.42 -12.27
CA GLY A 176 -8.90 14.55 -12.22
C GLY A 176 -8.64 13.09 -11.81
N THR A 177 -7.38 12.64 -11.71
CA THR A 177 -7.05 11.26 -11.27
C THR A 177 -6.92 11.15 -9.75
N GLN A 178 -7.13 9.94 -9.20
CA GLN A 178 -6.86 9.67 -7.77
C GLN A 178 -5.39 9.90 -7.41
N ALA A 179 -4.47 9.74 -8.37
CA ALA A 179 -3.04 10.00 -8.18
C ALA A 179 -2.74 11.46 -7.84
N SER A 180 -3.50 12.43 -8.36
CA SER A 180 -3.33 13.85 -8.02
C SER A 180 -3.54 14.15 -6.53
N LEU A 181 -4.43 13.41 -5.86
CA LEU A 181 -4.66 13.54 -4.42
C LEU A 181 -3.47 13.01 -3.62
N GLN A 182 -2.67 12.13 -4.22
CA GLN A 182 -1.52 11.54 -3.59
C GLN A 182 -0.24 12.35 -3.80
N VAL A 183 -0.03 12.98 -4.95
CA VAL A 183 1.16 13.78 -5.19
C VAL A 183 1.17 15.03 -4.31
N ILE A 184 2.33 15.32 -3.71
CA ILE A 184 2.50 16.50 -2.84
C ILE A 184 3.52 17.43 -3.51
N PRO A 185 3.10 18.64 -3.95
CA PRO A 185 4.04 19.63 -4.46
C PRO A 185 5.10 19.97 -3.41
N VAL A 186 6.34 20.15 -3.86
CA VAL A 186 7.48 20.43 -2.96
C VAL A 186 7.26 21.72 -2.17
N GLU A 187 6.52 22.69 -2.68
CA GLU A 187 6.20 23.95 -1.98
C GLU A 187 5.15 23.76 -0.88
N GLU A 188 4.23 22.82 -1.07
CA GLU A 188 3.11 22.56 -0.17
C GLU A 188 3.36 21.42 0.82
N ALA A 189 4.53 20.76 0.75
CA ALA A 189 4.86 19.67 1.66
C ALA A 189 5.12 20.14 3.10
N GLN A 190 4.52 19.48 4.08
CA GLN A 190 4.80 19.70 5.50
C GLN A 190 5.22 18.40 6.15
N LEU A 191 6.28 18.47 6.97
CA LEU A 191 6.75 17.36 7.78
C LEU A 191 6.35 17.58 9.23
N TRP A 192 5.84 16.54 9.86
CA TRP A 192 5.38 16.55 11.25
C TRP A 192 6.12 15.51 12.06
N TRP A 193 6.61 15.92 13.22
CA TRP A 193 7.23 15.02 14.20
C TRP A 193 6.60 15.26 15.56
N ALA A 194 6.12 14.19 16.21
CA ALA A 194 5.48 14.24 17.52
C ALA A 194 4.38 15.33 17.66
N ALA A 195 3.52 15.47 16.63
CA ALA A 195 2.48 16.48 16.54
C ALA A 195 2.98 17.95 16.50
N LYS A 196 4.27 18.17 16.22
CA LYS A 196 4.85 19.48 15.93
C LYS A 196 5.24 19.56 14.45
N GLU A 197 4.91 20.68 13.84
CA GLU A 197 5.33 20.98 12.48
C GLU A 197 6.84 21.30 12.46
N LEU A 198 7.55 20.70 11.51
CA LEU A 198 8.95 20.98 11.22
C LEU A 198 9.01 22.16 10.25
N HIS A 199 9.26 23.36 10.77
CA HIS A 199 9.28 24.58 9.96
C HIS A 199 10.52 24.68 9.07
N ARG A 200 10.29 24.98 7.80
CA ARG A 200 11.35 25.31 6.83
C ARG A 200 12.07 26.58 7.30
N GLY A 201 13.38 26.48 7.51
CA GLY A 201 14.21 27.56 8.08
C GLY A 201 14.91 27.18 9.40
N LYS A 202 14.47 26.11 10.07
CA LYS A 202 15.18 25.52 11.21
C LYS A 202 16.00 24.30 10.79
N LYS A 203 16.88 23.84 11.68
CA LYS A 203 17.61 22.58 11.50
C LYS A 203 16.89 21.45 12.22
N LEU A 204 17.14 20.21 11.79
CA LEU A 204 16.57 19.03 12.42
C LEU A 204 16.99 18.92 13.91
N GLN A 205 18.20 19.36 14.25
CA GLN A 205 18.73 19.38 15.62
C GLN A 205 17.93 20.26 16.60
N ASP A 206 17.22 21.28 16.11
CA ASP A 206 16.44 22.16 16.98
C ASP A 206 15.21 21.45 17.57
N TYR A 207 14.81 20.34 16.95
CA TYR A 207 13.67 19.52 17.37
C TYR A 207 14.12 18.27 18.11
N ILE A 208 15.04 17.50 17.54
CA ILE A 208 15.47 16.19 18.08
C ILE A 208 16.62 16.33 19.10
N GLY A 209 17.33 17.47 19.10
CA GLY A 209 18.59 17.66 19.83
C GLY A 209 19.79 17.15 19.05
N LYS A 210 20.97 17.09 19.69
CA LYS A 210 22.26 16.75 19.02
C LYS A 210 22.51 15.24 18.83
N ASN A 211 21.53 14.40 19.14
CA ASN A 211 21.73 12.95 19.09
C ASN A 211 21.56 12.43 17.66
N ASP A 212 22.65 12.03 17.04
CA ASP A 212 22.66 11.49 15.68
C ASP A 212 22.42 9.97 15.63
N LYS A 213 22.00 9.31 16.72
CA LYS A 213 21.69 7.87 16.75
C LYS A 213 20.23 7.61 17.14
N THR A 214 19.31 8.38 16.57
CA THR A 214 17.87 8.28 16.86
C THR A 214 17.08 7.84 15.64
N LYS A 215 16.06 7.00 15.85
CA LYS A 215 15.01 6.73 14.88
C LYS A 215 13.78 7.54 15.25
N ILE A 216 13.27 8.36 14.34
CA ILE A 216 12.05 9.16 14.55
C ILE A 216 11.00 8.87 13.49
N VAL A 217 9.73 9.03 13.86
CA VAL A 217 8.60 8.89 12.92
C VAL A 217 8.18 10.27 12.45
N VAL A 218 8.22 10.48 11.13
CA VAL A 218 7.86 11.74 10.48
C VAL A 218 6.65 11.51 9.59
N LYS A 219 5.62 12.33 9.73
CA LYS A 219 4.44 12.29 8.86
C LYS A 219 4.55 13.37 7.78
N ILE A 220 4.41 13.00 6.52
CA ILE A 220 4.33 13.93 5.38
C ILE A 220 2.86 14.23 5.05
N GLN A 221 2.53 15.50 4.88
CA GLN A 221 1.19 15.97 4.53
C GLN A 221 1.23 17.18 3.58
N LYS A 222 0.12 17.43 2.90
CA LYS A 222 -0.11 18.63 2.10
C LYS A 222 -0.54 19.79 3.01
N ARG A 223 -0.04 20.99 2.71
CA ARG A 223 -0.40 22.22 3.41
C ARG A 223 -1.92 22.43 3.41
N GLY A 224 -2.48 22.68 4.59
CA GLY A 224 -3.92 22.90 4.78
C GLY A 224 -4.69 21.69 5.33
N GLN A 225 -4.07 20.51 5.46
CA GLN A 225 -4.71 19.31 6.04
C GLN A 225 -4.68 19.27 7.58
N GLY A 226 -4.16 20.31 8.24
CA GLY A 226 -4.04 20.39 9.69
C GLY A 226 -2.97 19.46 10.26
N ALA A 227 -2.95 19.30 11.59
CA ALA A 227 -2.03 18.37 12.24
C ALA A 227 -2.44 16.92 11.95
N PRO A 228 -1.48 16.02 11.68
CA PRO A 228 -1.79 14.62 11.45
C PRO A 228 -2.39 13.98 12.71
N ALA A 229 -3.38 13.11 12.49
CA ALA A 229 -3.99 12.32 13.56
C ALA A 229 -2.90 11.51 14.30
N ARG A 230 -3.07 11.42 15.63
CA ARG A 230 -2.23 10.55 16.46
C ARG A 230 -2.55 9.11 16.13
N GLU A 231 -1.50 8.28 16.04
CA GLU A 231 -1.67 6.85 15.85
C GLU A 231 -2.40 6.27 17.06
N PRO A 232 -3.36 5.36 16.85
CA PRO A 232 -3.95 4.62 17.95
C PRO A 232 -2.83 3.84 18.64
N VAL A 233 -2.80 3.89 19.98
CA VAL A 233 -1.78 3.21 20.81
C VAL A 233 -1.86 1.68 20.64
N VAL A 234 -2.98 1.19 20.12
CA VAL A 234 -3.32 -0.22 19.99
C VAL A 234 -3.48 -0.55 18.51
N THR A 235 -2.83 -1.62 18.04
CA THR A 235 -3.05 -2.11 16.67
C THR A 235 -4.44 -2.73 16.52
N GLU A 236 -5.01 -2.75 15.32
CA GLU A 236 -6.34 -3.35 15.11
C GLU A 236 -6.42 -4.81 15.57
N GLU A 237 -5.34 -5.58 15.38
CA GLU A 237 -5.26 -6.96 15.84
C GLU A 237 -5.27 -7.05 17.38
N GLN A 238 -4.51 -6.20 18.06
CA GLN A 238 -4.53 -6.12 19.52
C GLN A 238 -5.89 -5.64 20.04
N GLN A 239 -6.55 -4.72 19.34
CA GLN A 239 -7.89 -4.25 19.67
C GLN A 239 -8.92 -5.38 19.53
N LYS A 240 -8.84 -6.19 18.45
CA LYS A 240 -9.66 -7.39 18.28
C LYS A 240 -9.42 -8.40 19.38
N GLN A 241 -8.16 -8.67 19.73
CA GLN A 241 -7.81 -9.58 20.83
C GLN A 241 -8.35 -9.08 22.18
N MET A 242 -8.21 -7.78 22.47
CA MET A 242 -8.78 -7.18 23.66
C MET A 242 -10.31 -7.28 23.66
N MET A 243 -10.98 -6.97 22.56
CA MET A 243 -12.43 -7.08 22.43
C MET A 243 -12.89 -8.52 22.64
N MET A 244 -12.18 -9.51 22.06
CA MET A 244 -12.44 -10.93 22.27
C MET A 244 -12.25 -11.36 23.73
N HIS A 245 -11.19 -10.88 24.38
CA HIS A 245 -10.92 -11.15 25.78
C HIS A 245 -11.99 -10.52 26.69
N HIS A 246 -12.39 -9.28 26.42
CA HIS A 246 -13.48 -8.61 27.14
C HIS A 246 -14.81 -9.34 26.96
N TYR A 247 -15.11 -9.80 25.75
CA TYR A 247 -16.32 -10.56 25.46
C TYR A 247 -16.34 -11.90 26.20
N LYS A 248 -15.24 -12.68 26.15
CA LYS A 248 -15.12 -13.93 26.92
C LYS A 248 -15.30 -13.70 28.42
N ARG A 249 -14.64 -12.68 28.96
CA ARG A 249 -14.77 -12.33 30.38
C ARG A 249 -16.19 -11.91 30.74
N GLN A 250 -16.89 -11.17 29.88
CA GLN A 250 -18.30 -10.83 30.08
C GLN A 250 -19.19 -12.07 30.05
N GLN A 251 -18.93 -13.02 29.15
CA GLN A 251 -19.65 -14.29 29.12
C GLN A 251 -19.39 -15.12 30.38
N GLU A 252 -18.14 -15.20 30.85
CA GLU A 252 -17.79 -15.89 32.08
C GLU A 252 -18.48 -15.26 33.30
N VAL A 253 -18.46 -13.94 33.42
CA VAL A 253 -19.17 -13.22 34.49
C VAL A 253 -20.68 -13.47 34.40
N LYS A 254 -21.26 -13.40 33.21
CA LYS A 254 -22.69 -13.68 33.01
C LYS A 254 -23.06 -15.13 33.38
N MET A 255 -22.22 -16.10 33.02
CA MET A 255 -22.39 -17.50 33.42
C MET A 255 -22.28 -17.66 34.94
N LEU A 256 -21.34 -16.97 35.59
CA LEU A 256 -21.22 -16.99 37.05
C LEU A 256 -22.45 -16.35 37.73
N ASP A 257 -23.00 -15.27 37.17
CA ASP A 257 -24.22 -14.63 37.68
C ASP A 257 -25.48 -15.48 37.44
N GLU A 258 -25.55 -16.21 36.31
CA GLU A 258 -26.66 -17.14 35.99
C GLU A 258 -26.58 -18.44 36.80
N VAL A 259 -25.40 -18.84 37.28
CA VAL A 259 -25.26 -19.91 38.26
C VAL A 259 -25.73 -19.39 39.62
N GLU A 260 -27.04 -19.41 39.84
CA GLU A 260 -27.62 -19.25 41.17
C GLU A 260 -27.06 -20.35 42.10
N ASP A 261 -26.64 -19.95 43.31
CA ASP A 261 -26.00 -20.76 44.37
C ASP A 261 -26.88 -21.93 44.90
N ASP A 262 -28.02 -22.19 44.26
CA ASP A 262 -28.95 -23.27 44.58
C ASP A 262 -28.54 -24.61 43.95
N SER A 263 -27.53 -24.63 43.07
CA SER A 263 -26.93 -25.89 42.56
C SER A 263 -26.36 -26.75 43.70
N HIS A 264 -25.88 -26.12 44.77
CA HIS A 264 -25.41 -26.79 45.99
C HIS A 264 -26.58 -27.33 46.84
N LEU A 265 -27.78 -26.76 46.75
CA LEU A 265 -28.99 -27.24 47.46
C LEU A 265 -29.51 -28.57 46.89
N HIS A 266 -29.29 -28.85 45.60
CA HIS A 266 -29.69 -30.09 44.93
C HIS A 266 -28.61 -31.17 44.85
N SER A 267 -27.46 -30.94 45.49
CA SER A 267 -26.35 -31.87 45.47
C SER A 267 -26.55 -33.07 46.39
N ASP A 268 -26.01 -34.24 46.03
CA ASP A 268 -26.17 -35.47 46.84
C ASP A 268 -25.58 -35.34 48.27
N TRP A 269 -24.62 -34.43 48.48
CA TRP A 269 -24.03 -34.20 49.81
C TRP A 269 -24.95 -33.36 50.72
N SER A 270 -25.92 -32.61 50.17
CA SER A 270 -26.89 -31.82 50.96
C SER A 270 -28.08 -32.67 51.47
N ASP A 271 -28.29 -33.87 50.92
CA ASP A 271 -29.38 -34.77 51.33
C ASP A 271 -29.07 -35.44 52.67
N ARG A 272 -29.63 -34.85 53.75
CA ARG A 272 -29.53 -35.37 55.13
C ARG A 272 -30.06 -36.80 55.30
N GLN A 273 -30.82 -37.32 54.34
CA GLN A 273 -31.39 -38.67 54.37
C GLN A 273 -30.64 -39.67 53.48
N ALA A 274 -29.63 -39.24 52.71
CA ALA A 274 -28.89 -40.10 51.78
C ALA A 274 -28.31 -41.33 52.48
N LEU A 275 -27.66 -41.13 53.63
CA LEU A 275 -27.04 -42.20 54.42
C LEU A 275 -28.08 -43.17 54.98
N LYS A 276 -29.26 -42.67 55.38
CA LYS A 276 -30.38 -43.49 55.84
C LYS A 276 -30.96 -44.35 54.71
N ARG A 277 -31.11 -43.79 53.50
CA ARG A 277 -31.57 -44.54 52.31
C ARG A 277 -30.57 -45.61 51.89
N GLN A 278 -29.27 -45.33 52.00
CA GLN A 278 -28.22 -46.30 51.72
C GLN A 278 -28.27 -47.51 52.68
N PHE A 279 -28.44 -47.27 53.99
CA PHE A 279 -28.57 -48.36 54.97
C PHE A 279 -29.87 -49.16 54.83
N GLN A 280 -30.94 -48.56 54.32
CA GLN A 280 -32.23 -49.22 54.09
C GLN A 280 -32.34 -49.90 52.72
N GLY A 281 -31.30 -49.82 51.87
CA GLY A 281 -31.29 -50.41 50.53
C GLY A 281 -32.20 -49.70 49.51
N LEU A 282 -32.58 -48.45 49.77
CA LEU A 282 -33.55 -47.67 48.97
C LEU A 282 -32.86 -46.71 47.98
N SER A 283 -31.66 -47.03 47.49
CA SER A 283 -30.85 -46.14 46.65
C SER A 283 -31.39 -45.94 45.22
N ASN A 284 -32.29 -46.81 44.74
CA ASN A 284 -32.78 -46.80 43.36
C ASN A 284 -34.20 -46.25 43.18
N ILE A 285 -34.74 -45.53 44.16
CA ILE A 285 -36.11 -45.01 44.11
C ILE A 285 -36.07 -43.50 43.92
N LYS A 286 -36.33 -43.04 42.68
CA LYS A 286 -36.59 -41.62 42.39
C LYS A 286 -38.08 -41.33 42.59
N TRP A 287 -38.41 -40.43 43.51
CA TRP A 287 -39.75 -39.89 43.66
C TRP A 287 -39.85 -38.57 42.89
N GLY A 288 -40.55 -38.58 41.75
CA GLY A 288 -40.81 -37.42 40.89
C GLY A 288 -41.34 -37.86 39.51
N PRO A 289 -42.04 -36.98 38.76
CA PRO A 289 -42.49 -37.31 37.40
C PRO A 289 -41.28 -37.53 36.47
N ARG A 290 -41.44 -38.42 35.48
CA ARG A 290 -40.44 -38.61 34.41
C ARG A 290 -40.38 -37.41 33.49
#